data_AF-A0A849HRD5-F1
#
_entry.id   AF-A0A849HRD5-F1
#
_cell.length_a   1.000
_cell.length_b   1.000
_cell.length_c   1.000
_cell.angle_alpha   90.00
_cell.angle_beta   90.00
_cell.angle_gamma   90.00
#
_symmetry.space_group_name_H-M   'P 1'
#
loop_
_entity.id
_entity.type
_entity.pdbx_description
1 polymer ?
#
loop_
_entity_poly.entity_id
_entity_poly.type
_entity_poly.pdbx_seq_one_letter_code
_entity_poly.pdbx_strand_id
1 'polypeptide(L)'
;MSQTVTFSFTDPSGTIDTVTVTESTTATKIGRLGTGYAVNAISGSLGGVAITGEVGTGGKAQLDTVASYDNTIFTSGGSKGNVDGIDNKGLEFTAGGVEYNLYTSNGQFELYSLNSTNGVGTPLTLNSASTLTSVSCFMAGTAIRTPSGNAAVETLKAGDLVTLSDGRTAPVAWLGRQTISMVFADPLRVLPIRIRA
;
A
#
# COMPACT_ATOMS: atom_id res chain seq x y z
N MET A 1 0.92 13.50 10.25
CA MET A 1 0.67 12.11 10.65
C MET A 1 1.06 11.26 9.46
N SER A 2 1.73 10.14 9.69
CA SER A 2 2.31 9.31 8.62
C SER A 2 1.96 7.85 8.87
N GLN A 3 1.88 7.07 7.80
CA GLN A 3 1.63 5.63 7.84
C GLN A 3 2.70 4.90 7.05
N THR A 4 2.80 3.59 7.26
CA THR A 4 3.86 2.78 6.66
C THR A 4 3.28 1.66 5.81
N VAL A 5 3.81 1.52 4.60
CA VAL A 5 3.52 0.47 3.62
C VAL A 5 4.78 -0.36 3.43
N THR A 6 4.68 -1.69 3.49
CA THR A 6 5.84 -2.57 3.34
C THR A 6 5.62 -3.53 2.17
N PHE A 7 6.53 -3.44 1.20
CA PHE A 7 6.63 -4.36 0.08
C PHE A 7 7.66 -5.43 0.43
N SER A 8 7.26 -6.70 0.39
CA SER A 8 8.14 -7.83 0.67
C SER A 8 8.38 -8.65 -0.59
N PHE A 9 9.65 -8.82 -0.93
CA PHE A 9 10.13 -9.61 -2.05
C PHE A 9 10.88 -10.82 -1.52
N THR A 10 10.89 -11.92 -2.26
CA THR A 10 11.84 -12.99 -1.98
C THR A 10 12.75 -13.12 -3.18
N ASP A 11 14.05 -13.02 -2.92
CA ASP A 11 15.05 -13.20 -3.95
C ASP A 11 15.14 -14.69 -4.35
N PRO A 12 15.87 -15.02 -5.44
CA PRO A 12 16.07 -16.41 -5.83
C PRO A 12 16.83 -17.26 -4.80
N SER A 13 17.48 -16.65 -3.80
CA SER A 13 18.17 -17.34 -2.71
C SER A 13 17.24 -17.70 -1.54
N GLY A 14 16.00 -17.21 -1.54
CA GLY A 14 15.02 -17.41 -0.47
C GLY A 14 15.08 -16.34 0.63
N THR A 15 15.91 -15.31 0.47
CA THR A 15 16.00 -14.19 1.41
C THR A 15 14.81 -13.25 1.22
N ILE A 16 14.17 -12.84 2.32
CA ILE A 16 13.10 -11.85 2.28
C ILE A 16 13.70 -10.46 2.31
N ASP A 17 13.53 -9.74 1.22
CA ASP A 17 13.86 -8.34 1.09
C ASP A 17 12.63 -7.48 1.34
N THR A 18 12.84 -6.31 1.93
CA THR A 18 11.74 -5.40 2.28
C THR A 18 12.03 -3.99 1.79
N VAL A 19 11.03 -3.37 1.18
CA VAL A 19 10.99 -1.95 0.89
C VAL A 19 9.84 -1.36 1.70
N THR A 20 10.18 -0.58 2.71
CA THR A 20 9.25 0.02 3.65
C THR A 20 9.17 1.52 3.40
N VAL A 21 7.96 1.98 3.10
CA VAL A 21 7.65 3.34 2.66
C VAL A 21 6.82 4.00 3.72
N THR A 22 7.27 5.14 4.22
CA THR A 22 6.50 5.98 5.14
C THR A 22 5.90 7.12 4.34
N GLU A 23 4.58 7.21 4.28
CA GLU A 23 3.84 8.20 3.49
C GLU A 23 2.96 9.10 4.36
N SER A 24 2.51 10.21 3.80
CA SER A 24 1.50 11.08 4.39
C SER A 24 0.17 10.33 4.56
N THR A 25 -0.55 10.57 5.65
CA THR A 25 -1.96 10.10 5.78
C THR A 25 -2.96 11.02 5.06
N THR A 26 -2.50 12.16 4.55
CA THR A 26 -3.33 13.14 3.85
C THR A 26 -3.01 13.09 2.36
N ALA A 27 -4.01 12.74 1.55
CA ALA A 27 -3.88 12.74 0.11
C ALA A 27 -3.79 14.18 -0.41
N THR A 28 -2.90 14.42 -1.37
CA THR A 28 -2.74 15.69 -2.06
C THR A 28 -3.11 15.54 -3.53
N LYS A 29 -3.56 16.65 -4.13
CA LYS A 29 -3.83 16.68 -5.57
C LYS A 29 -2.50 16.75 -6.33
N ILE A 30 -2.30 15.83 -7.26
CA ILE A 30 -1.08 15.70 -8.06
C ILE A 30 -1.40 16.15 -9.48
N GLY A 31 -1.35 17.46 -9.70
CA GLY A 31 -1.58 18.10 -11.00
C GLY A 31 -2.95 17.77 -11.60
N ARG A 32 -2.96 17.47 -12.91
CA ARG A 32 -4.16 17.09 -13.69
C ARG A 32 -4.46 15.59 -13.69
N LEU A 33 -3.59 14.76 -13.11
CA LEU A 33 -3.62 13.31 -13.25
C LEU A 33 -4.43 12.61 -12.16
N GLY A 34 -4.37 13.09 -10.91
CA GLY A 34 -5.07 12.40 -9.83
C GLY A 34 -4.77 12.90 -8.42
N THR A 35 -4.98 12.02 -7.44
CA THR A 35 -4.66 12.23 -6.02
C THR A 35 -3.74 11.14 -5.51
N GLY A 36 -2.88 11.46 -4.55
CA GLY A 36 -1.97 10.49 -3.95
C GLY A 36 -1.33 10.97 -2.66
N TYR A 37 -0.48 10.14 -2.08
CA TYR A 37 0.23 10.39 -0.83
C TYR A 37 1.71 10.62 -1.10
N ALA A 38 2.23 11.72 -0.53
CA ALA A 38 3.66 12.01 -0.59
C ALA A 38 4.43 11.01 0.29
N VAL A 39 5.51 10.47 -0.25
CA VAL A 39 6.45 9.62 0.49
C VAL A 39 7.40 10.52 1.28
N ASN A 40 7.57 10.19 2.56
CA ASN A 40 8.43 10.91 3.51
C ASN A 40 9.72 10.16 3.84
N ALA A 41 9.73 8.83 3.72
CA ALA A 41 10.90 7.98 3.94
C ALA A 41 10.76 6.66 3.18
N ILE A 42 11.87 6.14 2.64
CA ILE A 42 12.01 4.75 2.15
C ILE A 42 13.14 4.08 2.94
N SER A 43 12.90 2.85 3.38
CA SER A 43 13.81 2.07 4.24
C SER A 43 13.67 0.57 3.98
N GLY A 44 14.54 -0.25 4.57
CA GLY A 44 14.50 -1.71 4.44
C GLY A 44 15.81 -2.28 3.90
N SER A 45 15.73 -3.41 3.18
CA SER A 45 16.89 -4.08 2.60
C SER A 45 16.57 -4.78 1.29
N LEU A 46 17.56 -4.80 0.39
CA LEU A 46 17.58 -5.57 -0.85
C LEU A 46 18.85 -6.42 -0.92
N GLY A 47 18.74 -7.71 -1.20
CA GLY A 47 19.85 -8.67 -1.19
C GLY A 47 20.62 -8.68 0.14
N GLY A 48 19.93 -8.43 1.26
CA GLY A 48 20.56 -8.27 2.58
C GLY A 48 21.36 -6.97 2.76
N VAL A 49 21.33 -6.05 1.80
CA VAL A 49 21.97 -4.73 1.88
C VAL A 49 20.94 -3.68 2.28
N ALA A 50 21.28 -2.87 3.29
CA ALA A 50 20.40 -1.80 3.76
C ALA A 50 20.11 -0.76 2.66
N ILE A 51 18.88 -0.29 2.63
CA ILE A 51 18.49 0.88 1.85
C ILE A 51 19.03 2.12 2.57
N THR A 52 19.90 2.88 1.91
CA THR A 52 20.69 3.97 2.51
C THR A 52 20.25 5.36 2.05
N GLY A 53 19.28 5.47 1.14
CA GLY A 53 18.75 6.77 0.74
C GLY A 53 17.55 6.66 -0.18
N GLU A 54 16.71 7.68 -0.15
CA GLU A 54 15.79 7.99 -1.25
C GLU A 54 16.61 8.62 -2.38
N VAL A 55 16.35 8.24 -3.62
CA VAL A 55 16.87 8.95 -4.80
C VAL A 55 15.73 9.82 -5.32
N GLY A 56 16.01 11.10 -5.59
CA GLY A 56 14.98 12.10 -5.90
C GLY A 56 14.82 13.16 -4.81
N THR A 57 14.18 14.28 -5.15
CA THR A 57 14.25 15.56 -4.42
C THR A 57 13.49 15.65 -3.08
N GLY A 58 13.48 14.58 -2.27
CA GLY A 58 13.00 14.60 -0.89
C GLY A 58 11.48 14.80 -0.76
N GLY A 59 10.71 13.85 -1.30
CA GLY A 59 9.27 13.76 -1.04
C GLY A 59 8.41 14.91 -1.57
N LYS A 60 8.89 15.67 -2.56
CA LYS A 60 8.10 16.74 -3.20
C LYS A 60 7.54 16.27 -4.53
N ALA A 61 6.25 15.96 -4.55
CA ALA A 61 5.45 15.93 -5.77
C ALA A 61 5.64 17.27 -6.51
N GLN A 62 6.41 17.29 -7.61
CA GLN A 62 6.54 18.47 -8.45
C GLN A 62 5.24 18.67 -9.24
N LEU A 63 4.68 19.87 -9.12
CA LEU A 63 3.37 20.23 -9.62
C LEU A 63 3.51 21.07 -10.91
N ASP A 64 3.33 20.42 -12.06
CA ASP A 64 2.98 20.92 -13.42
C ASP A 64 3.68 22.21 -13.93
N THR A 65 4.58 22.13 -14.90
CA THR A 65 4.11 22.31 -16.30
C THR A 65 4.69 21.30 -17.31
N VAL A 66 5.66 20.47 -16.89
CA VAL A 66 6.29 19.33 -17.63
C VAL A 66 6.87 18.31 -16.60
N ALA A 67 6.28 18.20 -15.41
CA ALA A 67 7.01 17.85 -14.17
C ALA A 67 7.26 16.34 -13.90
N SER A 68 8.50 16.01 -13.52
CA SER A 68 8.94 14.71 -12.99
C SER A 68 8.36 14.42 -11.60
N TYR A 69 7.83 13.21 -11.40
CA TYR A 69 7.34 12.72 -10.11
C TYR A 69 8.39 11.79 -9.51
N ASP A 70 8.83 12.09 -8.30
CA ASP A 70 9.69 11.20 -7.50
C ASP A 70 8.91 10.82 -6.23
N ASN A 71 8.83 9.52 -5.92
CA ASN A 71 8.34 8.97 -4.66
C ASN A 71 6.91 9.41 -4.26
N THR A 72 5.89 8.94 -5.00
CA THR A 72 4.47 9.19 -4.68
C THR A 72 3.61 7.92 -4.87
N ILE A 73 2.62 7.72 -3.99
CA ILE A 73 1.66 6.61 -4.06
C ILE A 73 0.29 7.14 -4.51
N PHE A 74 -0.24 6.65 -5.65
CA PHE A 74 -1.53 7.09 -6.19
C PHE A 74 -2.73 6.31 -5.65
N THR A 75 -3.83 7.03 -5.40
CA THR A 75 -5.13 6.46 -4.98
C THR A 75 -6.21 6.53 -6.05
N SER A 76 -5.94 7.25 -7.14
CA SER A 76 -6.76 7.29 -8.35
C SER A 76 -6.04 8.13 -9.41
N GLY A 77 -6.10 7.69 -10.67
CA GLY A 77 -5.59 8.45 -11.81
C GLY A 77 -4.06 8.51 -11.90
N GLY A 78 -3.46 7.53 -12.59
CA GLY A 78 -2.06 7.55 -13.01
C GLY A 78 -1.91 7.81 -14.51
N SER A 79 -0.69 8.12 -14.96
CA SER A 79 -0.36 8.05 -16.39
C SER A 79 -0.24 6.59 -16.83
N LYS A 80 -0.82 6.26 -17.98
CA LYS A 80 -0.79 4.92 -18.63
C LYS A 80 -1.43 3.75 -17.87
N GLY A 81 -2.71 3.87 -17.51
CA GLY A 81 -3.55 2.70 -17.20
C GLY A 81 -3.42 2.09 -15.81
N ASN A 82 -2.53 2.62 -14.95
CA ASN A 82 -2.56 2.32 -13.52
C ASN A 82 -3.68 3.13 -12.86
N VAL A 83 -4.73 2.43 -12.42
CA VAL A 83 -5.86 3.06 -11.73
C VAL A 83 -5.63 3.22 -10.22
N ASP A 84 -4.71 2.44 -9.64
CA ASP A 84 -4.25 2.51 -8.24
C ASP A 84 -2.81 1.96 -8.15
N GLY A 85 -1.85 2.62 -7.47
CA GLY A 85 -0.48 2.09 -7.34
C GLY A 85 0.67 3.10 -7.25
N ILE A 86 1.91 2.60 -7.38
CA ILE A 86 3.15 3.41 -7.43
C ILE A 86 3.28 3.98 -8.86
N ASP A 87 3.75 5.24 -9.01
CA ASP A 87 3.92 5.89 -10.33
C ASP A 87 4.68 5.04 -11.36
N ASN A 88 4.52 5.36 -12.64
CA ASN A 88 5.34 4.87 -13.76
C ASN A 88 6.81 5.34 -13.67
N LYS A 89 7.12 6.35 -12.84
CA LYS A 89 8.49 6.68 -12.42
C LYS A 89 8.90 6.07 -11.06
N GLY A 90 8.04 5.28 -10.42
CA GLY A 90 8.40 4.44 -9.29
C GLY A 90 8.70 5.14 -7.95
N LEU A 91 9.09 4.31 -6.99
CA LEU A 91 9.80 4.68 -5.77
C LEU A 91 11.28 4.46 -5.99
N GLU A 92 12.06 5.52 -5.88
CA GLU A 92 13.48 5.54 -6.14
C GLU A 92 14.28 5.56 -4.84
N PHE A 93 15.22 4.63 -4.72
CA PHE A 93 16.02 4.47 -3.51
C PHE A 93 17.36 3.78 -3.81
N THR A 94 18.31 3.91 -2.90
CA THR A 94 19.66 3.35 -3.03
C THR A 94 19.88 2.23 -2.04
N ALA A 95 20.42 1.11 -2.50
CA ALA A 95 20.97 0.05 -1.65
C ALA A 95 22.36 -0.35 -2.15
N GLY A 96 23.35 -0.35 -1.26
CA GLY A 96 24.73 -0.74 -1.61
C GLY A 96 25.40 0.15 -2.68
N GLY A 97 25.00 1.42 -2.77
CA GLY A 97 25.50 2.35 -3.79
C GLY A 97 24.87 2.16 -5.19
N VAL A 98 23.88 1.28 -5.31
CA VAL A 98 23.10 1.06 -6.54
C VAL A 98 21.73 1.72 -6.37
N GLU A 99 21.33 2.51 -7.36
CA GLU A 99 20.00 3.10 -7.41
C GLU A 99 18.99 2.09 -7.98
N TYR A 100 17.82 2.03 -7.35
CA TYR A 100 16.71 1.16 -7.68
C TYR A 100 15.43 1.97 -7.87
N ASN A 101 14.53 1.43 -8.69
CA ASN A 101 13.22 1.96 -8.97
C ASN A 101 12.18 0.83 -8.80
N LEU A 102 11.25 0.99 -7.87
CA LEU A 102 10.10 0.09 -7.67
C LEU A 102 8.85 0.72 -8.28
N TYR A 103 8.20 0.09 -9.24
CA TYR A 103 7.01 0.64 -9.89
C TYR A 103 5.96 -0.45 -10.14
N THR A 104 4.74 -0.06 -10.53
CA THR A 104 3.71 -1.01 -10.95
C THR A 104 3.54 -1.03 -12.46
N SER A 105 3.52 -2.23 -13.04
CA SER A 105 3.37 -2.49 -14.48
C SER A 105 2.44 -3.70 -14.66
N ASN A 106 1.41 -3.54 -15.50
CA ASN A 106 0.39 -4.57 -15.76
C ASN A 106 -0.24 -5.18 -14.49
N GLY A 107 -0.42 -4.38 -13.44
CA GLY A 107 -0.96 -4.83 -12.15
C GLY A 107 0.00 -5.65 -11.30
N GLN A 108 1.27 -5.74 -11.69
CA GLN A 108 2.36 -6.35 -10.91
C GLN A 108 3.33 -5.27 -10.43
N PHE A 109 4.05 -5.54 -9.34
CA PHE A 109 5.15 -4.69 -8.89
C PHE A 109 6.47 -5.18 -9.51
N GLU A 110 7.25 -4.26 -10.06
CA GLU A 110 8.53 -4.52 -10.71
C GLU A 110 9.62 -3.67 -10.07
N LEU A 111 10.82 -4.26 -9.89
CA LEU A 111 12.00 -3.56 -9.37
C LEU A 111 13.10 -3.52 -10.43
N TYR A 112 13.67 -2.35 -10.68
CA TYR A 112 14.71 -2.12 -11.68
C TYR A 112 15.93 -1.39 -11.08
N SER A 113 17.14 -1.72 -11.53
CA SER A 113 18.37 -1.00 -11.14
C SER A 113 18.76 0.04 -12.19
N LEU A 114 18.96 1.30 -11.77
CA LEU A 114 19.18 2.46 -12.65
C LEU A 114 20.64 2.62 -13.11
N ASN A 115 21.60 1.92 -12.50
CA ASN A 115 23.05 2.08 -12.77
C ASN A 115 23.66 1.07 -13.75
N SER A 116 22.85 0.21 -14.37
CA SER A 116 23.32 -0.73 -15.39
C SER A 116 23.09 -0.16 -16.79
N THR A 117 24.18 0.14 -17.52
CA THR A 117 24.17 0.47 -18.96
C THR A 117 23.49 -0.61 -19.83
N ASN A 118 23.19 -1.78 -19.25
CA ASN A 118 22.49 -2.90 -19.88
C ASN A 118 21.24 -3.36 -19.11
N GLY A 119 20.54 -2.47 -18.39
CA GLY A 119 19.22 -2.71 -17.80
C GLY A 119 18.89 -4.14 -17.35
N VAL A 120 19.79 -4.78 -16.59
CA VAL A 120 19.50 -6.07 -16.00
C VAL A 120 18.60 -5.79 -14.80
N GLY A 121 17.30 -5.65 -15.04
CA GLY A 121 16.30 -5.78 -14.00
C GLY A 121 16.42 -7.20 -13.47
N THR A 122 16.80 -7.37 -12.20
CA THR A 122 16.54 -8.62 -11.50
C THR A 122 15.03 -8.68 -11.30
N PRO A 123 14.29 -9.57 -11.99
CA PRO A 123 12.87 -9.69 -11.75
C PRO A 123 12.70 -10.29 -10.35
N LEU A 124 12.45 -9.43 -9.37
CA LEU A 124 12.06 -9.87 -8.04
C LEU A 124 10.57 -10.19 -8.08
N THR A 125 10.22 -11.39 -7.60
CA THR A 125 8.81 -11.75 -7.44
C THR A 125 8.32 -11.09 -6.15
N LEU A 126 7.39 -10.14 -6.27
CA LEU A 126 6.71 -9.60 -5.12
C LEU A 126 5.81 -10.69 -4.51
N ASN A 127 6.10 -11.07 -3.27
CA ASN A 127 5.33 -12.11 -2.60
C ASN A 127 4.16 -11.56 -1.79
N SER A 128 4.26 -10.31 -1.34
CA SER A 128 3.17 -9.58 -0.69
C SER A 128 3.48 -8.09 -0.66
N ALA A 129 2.55 -7.26 -1.12
CA ALA A 129 2.49 -5.85 -0.73
C ALA A 129 1.41 -5.74 0.34
N SER A 130 1.70 -5.10 1.48
CA SER A 130 0.64 -4.57 2.31
C SER A 130 0.02 -3.38 1.56
N THR A 131 -0.82 -3.67 0.58
CA THR A 131 -1.52 -2.63 -0.18
C THR A 131 -2.28 -1.74 0.80
N LEU A 132 -2.55 -0.50 0.37
CA LEU A 132 -3.63 0.31 0.90
C LEU A 132 -4.94 -0.44 0.66
N THR A 133 -5.15 -1.51 1.43
CA THR A 133 -6.37 -2.29 1.37
C THR A 133 -7.47 -1.30 1.65
N SER A 134 -8.44 -1.23 0.74
CA SER A 134 -9.79 -0.81 1.09
C SER A 134 -10.17 -1.56 2.36
N VAL A 135 -9.98 -0.92 3.52
CA VAL A 135 -10.27 -1.53 4.80
C VAL A 135 -11.76 -1.82 4.76
N SER A 136 -12.10 -3.10 4.71
CA SER A 136 -13.50 -3.52 4.63
C SER A 136 -14.11 -3.36 6.02
N CYS A 137 -14.66 -2.18 6.28
CA CYS A 137 -15.37 -1.88 7.51
C CYS A 137 -16.76 -2.52 7.46
N PHE A 138 -17.13 -3.21 8.53
CA PHE A 138 -18.49 -3.74 8.69
C PHE A 138 -19.33 -2.77 9.53
N MET A 139 -20.64 -2.73 9.27
CA MET A 139 -21.58 -1.98 10.11
C MET A 139 -21.69 -2.66 11.49
N ALA A 140 -21.88 -1.88 12.55
CA ALA A 140 -22.21 -2.42 13.87
C ALA A 140 -23.43 -3.36 13.79
N GLY A 141 -23.38 -4.47 14.52
CA GLY A 141 -24.33 -5.57 14.48
C GLY A 141 -24.01 -6.65 13.44
N THR A 142 -22.99 -6.46 12.58
CA THR A 142 -22.56 -7.51 11.65
C THR A 142 -21.98 -8.69 12.42
N ALA A 143 -22.53 -9.88 12.18
CA ALA A 143 -22.09 -11.11 12.81
C ALA A 143 -20.80 -11.65 12.18
N ILE A 144 -19.75 -11.74 12.99
CA ILE A 144 -18.46 -12.35 12.65
C ILE A 144 -18.38 -13.72 13.29
N ARG A 145 -18.02 -14.74 12.51
CA ARG A 145 -17.90 -16.12 13.01
C ARG A 145 -16.66 -16.26 13.88
N THR A 146 -16.83 -16.69 15.12
CA THR A 146 -15.76 -17.06 16.05
C THR A 146 -15.86 -18.54 16.42
N PRO A 147 -14.80 -19.15 17.00
CA PRO A 147 -14.87 -20.53 17.48
C PRO A 147 -15.98 -20.78 18.52
N SER A 148 -16.37 -19.75 19.27
CA SER A 148 -17.41 -19.81 20.31
C SER A 148 -18.81 -19.46 19.79
N GLY A 149 -18.96 -19.26 18.47
CA GLY A 149 -20.20 -18.81 17.84
C GLY A 149 -20.06 -17.43 17.19
N ASN A 150 -21.16 -16.85 16.73
CA ASN A 150 -21.13 -15.54 16.09
C ASN A 150 -21.05 -14.43 17.14
N ALA A 151 -20.15 -13.46 16.93
CA ALA A 151 -20.03 -12.25 17.73
C ALA A 151 -20.28 -11.01 16.85
N ALA A 152 -20.88 -9.97 17.40
CA ALA A 152 -21.03 -8.71 16.68
C ALA A 152 -19.67 -8.03 16.50
N VAL A 153 -19.38 -7.49 15.31
CA VAL A 153 -18.06 -6.94 14.96
C VAL A 153 -17.54 -5.92 15.97
N GLU A 154 -18.40 -5.07 16.52
CA GLU A 154 -18.06 -4.02 17.49
C GLU A 154 -17.71 -4.55 18.90
N THR A 155 -17.94 -5.84 19.16
CA THR A 155 -17.61 -6.49 20.45
C THR A 155 -16.24 -7.16 20.45
N LEU A 156 -15.65 -7.36 19.26
CA LEU A 156 -14.32 -7.97 19.10
C LEU A 156 -13.22 -7.05 19.64
N LYS A 157 -12.10 -7.63 20.03
CA LYS A 157 -10.90 -6.93 20.50
C LYS A 157 -9.65 -7.57 19.93
N ALA A 158 -8.54 -6.83 19.97
CA ALA A 158 -7.25 -7.40 19.64
C ALA A 158 -6.98 -8.65 20.48
N GLY A 159 -6.61 -9.75 19.83
CA GLY A 159 -6.40 -11.06 20.43
C GLY A 159 -7.60 -12.02 20.32
N ASP A 160 -8.82 -11.53 20.08
CA ASP A 160 -9.98 -12.42 19.90
C ASP A 160 -9.82 -13.30 18.67
N LEU A 161 -10.24 -14.57 18.76
CA LEU A 161 -10.15 -15.51 17.64
C LEU A 161 -11.37 -15.40 16.72
N VAL A 162 -11.10 -15.23 15.42
CA VAL A 162 -12.11 -15.29 14.36
C VAL A 162 -11.88 -16.52 13.48
N THR A 163 -12.94 -17.02 12.86
CA THR A 163 -12.85 -18.15 11.93
C THR A 163 -12.65 -17.63 10.50
N LEU A 164 -11.60 -18.11 9.86
CA LEU A 164 -11.28 -17.80 8.47
C LEU A 164 -12.21 -18.55 7.50
N SER A 165 -12.20 -18.14 6.23
CA SER A 165 -13.01 -18.74 5.16
C SER A 165 -12.71 -20.22 4.92
N ASP A 166 -11.46 -20.63 5.14
CA ASP A 166 -10.99 -22.02 5.03
C ASP A 166 -11.22 -22.86 6.29
N GLY A 167 -11.88 -22.29 7.32
CA GLY A 167 -12.22 -22.98 8.56
C GLY A 167 -11.16 -22.93 9.65
N ARG A 168 -9.96 -22.39 9.38
CA ARG A 168 -8.94 -22.14 10.42
C ARG A 168 -9.33 -20.96 11.31
N THR A 169 -8.55 -20.71 12.35
CA THR A 169 -8.74 -19.57 13.26
C THR A 169 -7.52 -18.66 13.26
N ALA A 170 -7.74 -17.36 13.44
CA ALA A 170 -6.69 -16.36 13.58
C ALA A 170 -7.10 -15.27 14.58
N PRO A 171 -6.13 -14.68 15.31
CA PRO A 171 -6.41 -13.57 16.21
C PRO A 171 -6.67 -12.27 15.44
N VAL A 172 -7.60 -11.47 15.94
CA VAL A 172 -7.76 -10.07 15.52
C VAL A 172 -6.51 -9.30 15.94
N ALA A 173 -5.81 -8.69 14.98
CA ALA A 173 -4.61 -7.91 15.28
C ALA A 173 -4.94 -6.55 15.94
N TRP A 174 -6.00 -5.89 15.44
CA TRP A 174 -6.48 -4.60 15.91
C TRP A 174 -7.95 -4.41 15.49
N LEU A 175 -8.66 -3.49 16.16
CA LEU A 175 -10.01 -3.08 15.79
C LEU A 175 -10.07 -1.56 15.65
N GLY A 176 -10.43 -1.08 14.45
CA GLY A 176 -10.70 0.33 14.19
C GLY A 176 -12.19 0.63 14.22
N ARG A 177 -12.55 1.85 14.60
CA ARG A 177 -13.94 2.35 14.52
C ARG A 177 -13.96 3.66 13.75
N GLN A 178 -14.85 3.74 12.77
CA GLN A 178 -15.10 4.94 11.99
C GLN A 178 -16.54 5.39 12.17
N THR A 179 -16.74 6.65 12.54
CA THR A 179 -18.06 7.28 12.59
C THR A 179 -18.25 8.09 11.32
N ILE A 180 -19.25 7.75 10.52
CA ILE A 180 -19.59 8.49 9.30
C ILE A 180 -20.68 9.50 9.61
N SER A 181 -20.41 10.78 9.34
CA SER A 181 -21.44 11.82 9.36
C SER A 181 -22.26 11.75 8.06
N MET A 182 -23.55 11.47 8.17
CA MET A 182 -24.45 11.42 7.01
C MET A 182 -24.71 12.80 6.38
N VAL A 183 -24.38 13.90 7.08
CA VAL A 183 -24.63 15.27 6.58
C VAL A 183 -23.78 15.61 5.36
N PHE A 184 -22.57 15.05 5.29
CA PHE A 184 -21.57 15.37 4.25
C PHE A 184 -21.21 14.17 3.37
N ALA A 185 -21.79 13.00 3.63
CA ALA A 185 -21.45 11.77 2.93
C ALA A 185 -22.38 11.53 1.75
N ASP A 186 -21.85 11.01 0.64
CA ASP A 186 -22.63 10.47 -0.47
C ASP A 186 -23.33 9.18 0.00
N PRO A 187 -24.68 9.13 0.11
CA PRO A 187 -25.40 7.97 0.60
C PRO A 187 -25.13 6.70 -0.20
N LEU A 188 -24.87 6.81 -1.51
CA LEU A 188 -24.59 5.65 -2.37
C LEU A 188 -23.23 4.99 -2.06
N ARG A 189 -22.34 5.71 -1.36
CA ARG A 189 -20.99 5.24 -1.03
C ARG A 189 -20.81 4.82 0.43
N VAL A 190 -21.68 5.28 1.32
CA VAL A 190 -21.52 5.05 2.78
C VAL A 190 -22.61 4.21 3.42
N LEU A 191 -23.76 4.05 2.76
CA LEU A 191 -24.80 3.20 3.30
C LEU A 191 -24.43 1.73 3.15
N PRO A 192 -24.75 0.87 4.14
CA PRO A 192 -24.51 -0.56 4.05
C PRO A 192 -25.23 -1.18 2.85
N ILE A 193 -24.56 -2.10 2.17
CA ILE A 193 -25.18 -2.91 1.13
C ILE A 193 -26.04 -3.98 1.80
N ARG A 194 -27.35 -3.96 1.55
CA ARG A 194 -28.27 -5.00 2.02
C ARG A 194 -28.37 -6.12 0.98
N ILE A 195 -27.81 -7.28 1.31
CA ILE A 195 -28.00 -8.52 0.54
C ILE A 195 -29.28 -9.19 1.05
N ARG A 196 -30.22 -9.51 0.15
CA ARG A 196 -31.43 -10.28 0.52
C ARG A 196 -31.06 -11.75 0.68
N ALA A 197 -31.62 -12.39 1.71
CA ALA A 197 -31.59 -13.84 1.91
C ALA A 197 -32.65 -14.52 1.05
#